data_AF-A0A482X6Q7-F1
#
_entry.id   AF-A0A482X6Q7-F1
#
_cell.length_a   1.000
_cell.length_b   1.000
_cell.length_c   1.000
_cell.angle_alpha   90.00
_cell.angle_beta   90.00
_cell.angle_gamma   90.00
#
_symmetry.space_group_name_H-M   'P 1'
#
loop_
_entity.id
_entity.type
_entity.pdbx_description
1 polymer ?
#
loop_
_entity_poly.entity_id
_entity_poly.type
_entity_poly.pdbx_seq_one_letter_code
_entity_poly.pdbx_strand_id
1 'polypeptide(L)'
;MASSILLVLTLAAYCSNVFANHLTDCPEADKQDCPCLEKLRRAMVDCYKNPGCIDGVCGPYRIIPQYYAGCHCPTINGRCLKPELCDEECPEFKKNFVECTNNQHCAQRCVTAYQKRYEKQIKKCRGETDCARKLHAHVLGPFNCTGEIHPTFLKRFNSADLCPCETYEK
;
A
#
# COMPACT_ATOMS: atom_id res chain seq x y z
N MET A 1 47.74 -13.55 30.22
CA MET A 1 46.92 -14.06 29.09
C MET A 1 45.43 -14.09 29.44
N ALA A 2 44.87 -13.00 30.00
CA ALA A 2 43.45 -12.93 30.40
C ALA A 2 42.71 -11.70 29.79
N SER A 3 43.47 -10.72 29.27
CA SER A 3 42.92 -9.46 28.72
C SER A 3 42.30 -9.64 27.32
N SER A 4 42.84 -10.56 26.51
CA SER A 4 42.34 -10.80 25.14
C SER A 4 41.01 -11.57 25.10
N ILE A 5 40.67 -12.33 26.15
CA ILE A 5 39.43 -13.13 26.20
C ILE A 5 38.21 -12.26 26.53
N LEU A 6 38.37 -11.25 27.39
CA LEU A 6 37.28 -10.29 27.72
C LEU A 6 36.87 -9.42 26.52
N LEU A 7 37.80 -9.09 25.63
CA LEU A 7 37.54 -8.28 24.44
C LEU A 7 36.75 -9.03 23.36
N VAL A 8 36.97 -10.34 23.23
CA VAL A 8 36.24 -11.19 22.28
C VAL A 8 34.78 -11.43 22.73
N LEU A 9 34.56 -11.60 24.04
CA LEU A 9 33.21 -11.83 24.58
C LEU A 9 32.33 -10.57 24.54
N THR A 10 32.90 -9.38 24.67
CA THR A 10 32.17 -8.10 24.57
C THR A 10 31.78 -7.76 23.12
N LEU A 11 32.62 -8.11 22.13
CA LEU A 11 32.28 -7.98 20.70
C LEU A 11 31.18 -8.97 20.26
N ALA A 12 31.24 -10.22 20.73
CA ALA A 12 30.22 -11.23 20.41
C ALA A 12 28.82 -10.89 20.99
N ALA A 13 28.77 -10.30 22.19
CA ALA A 13 27.53 -9.79 22.78
C ALA A 13 26.97 -8.57 22.03
N TYR A 14 27.83 -7.74 21.42
CA TYR A 14 27.39 -6.61 20.59
C TYR A 14 26.79 -7.08 19.25
N CYS A 15 27.36 -8.10 18.62
CA CYS A 15 26.82 -8.65 17.36
C CYS A 15 25.53 -9.45 17.54
N SER A 16 25.24 -9.96 18.74
CA SER A 16 24.06 -10.80 19.00
C SER A 16 22.77 -9.99 19.24
N ASN A 17 22.88 -8.67 19.44
CA ASN A 17 21.74 -7.78 19.69
C ASN A 17 21.18 -7.10 18.43
N VAL A 18 21.67 -7.45 17.23
CA VAL A 18 21.20 -6.90 15.95
C VAL A 18 20.23 -7.86 15.23
N PHE A 19 19.41 -8.61 15.98
CA PHE A 19 18.10 -9.00 15.45
C PHE A 19 17.14 -7.84 15.72
N ALA A 20 17.44 -6.67 15.14
CA ALA A 20 16.53 -5.54 15.17
C ALA A 20 15.31 -5.94 14.36
N ASN A 21 14.22 -6.33 15.02
CA ASN A 21 12.95 -6.62 14.37
C ASN A 21 12.63 -5.49 13.38
N HIS A 22 12.63 -5.79 12.08
CA HIS A 22 12.36 -4.81 11.00
C HIS A 22 10.89 -4.39 10.93
N LEU A 23 10.05 -5.00 11.78
CA LEU A 23 8.61 -4.87 11.78
C LEU A 23 8.10 -4.18 13.04
N THR A 24 7.13 -3.31 12.86
CA THR A 24 6.34 -2.66 13.91
C THR A 24 4.85 -2.98 13.72
N ASP A 25 4.02 -2.66 14.70
CA ASP A 25 2.58 -2.65 14.50
C ASP A 25 2.19 -1.52 13.54
N CYS A 26 1.25 -1.82 12.64
CA CYS A 26 0.73 -0.81 11.73
C CYS A 26 -0.13 0.21 12.50
N PRO A 27 -0.13 1.49 12.10
CA PRO A 27 -1.09 2.46 12.62
C PRO A 27 -2.53 1.98 12.38
N GLU A 28 -3.44 2.39 13.28
CA GLU A 28 -4.86 2.10 13.13
C GLU A 28 -5.39 2.65 11.80
N ALA A 29 -6.02 1.78 11.01
CA ALA A 29 -6.69 2.13 9.78
C ALA A 29 -8.21 2.09 9.99
N ASP A 30 -8.95 2.91 9.24
CA ASP A 30 -10.42 2.87 9.29
C ASP A 30 -10.93 1.49 8.89
N LYS A 31 -12.18 1.19 9.28
CA LYS A 31 -12.89 0.02 8.80
C LYS A 31 -12.91 0.02 7.27
N GLN A 32 -12.57 -1.13 6.71
CA GLN A 32 -12.53 -1.35 5.27
C GLN A 32 -13.93 -1.14 4.64
N ASP A 33 -14.03 -0.17 3.73
CA ASP A 33 -15.22 0.08 2.90
C ASP A 33 -15.15 -0.80 1.64
N CYS A 34 -15.64 -2.05 1.76
CA CYS A 34 -15.55 -3.05 0.69
C CYS A 34 -16.20 -2.59 -0.63
N PRO A 35 -17.42 -2.00 -0.65
CA PRO A 35 -18.01 -1.46 -1.87
C PRO A 35 -17.12 -0.42 -2.55
N CYS A 36 -16.55 0.52 -1.79
CA CYS A 36 -15.69 1.54 -2.37
C CYS A 36 -14.38 0.96 -2.92
N LEU A 37 -13.74 0.06 -2.16
CA LEU A 37 -12.49 -0.57 -2.57
C LEU A 37 -12.64 -1.42 -3.82
N GLU A 38 -13.79 -2.04 -4.05
CA GLU A 38 -14.05 -2.78 -5.29
C GLU A 38 -14.18 -1.83 -6.49
N LYS A 39 -14.85 -0.68 -6.32
CA LYS A 39 -14.90 0.36 -7.36
C LYS A 39 -13.52 0.93 -7.68
N LEU A 40 -12.69 1.16 -6.67
CA LEU A 40 -11.30 1.63 -6.85
C LEU A 40 -10.47 0.61 -7.60
N ARG A 41 -10.53 -0.67 -7.20
CA ARG A 41 -9.85 -1.77 -7.91
C ARG A 41 -10.25 -1.78 -9.38
N ARG A 42 -11.56 -1.76 -9.66
CA ARG A 42 -12.09 -1.75 -11.04
C ARG A 42 -11.61 -0.55 -11.84
N ALA A 43 -11.57 0.64 -11.23
CA ALA A 43 -11.03 1.82 -11.88
C ALA A 43 -9.58 1.59 -12.35
N MET A 44 -8.76 0.94 -11.52
CA MET A 44 -7.32 0.75 -11.76
C MET A 44 -7.01 -0.37 -12.76
N VAL A 45 -7.68 -1.52 -12.62
CA VAL A 45 -7.32 -2.74 -13.36
C VAL A 45 -8.48 -3.33 -14.17
N ASP A 46 -9.59 -2.60 -14.31
CA ASP A 46 -10.77 -3.10 -15.01
C ASP A 46 -11.26 -4.42 -14.35
N CYS A 47 -11.58 -5.43 -15.16
CA CYS A 47 -11.95 -6.76 -14.66
C CYS A 47 -10.75 -7.68 -14.37
N TYR A 48 -9.50 -7.25 -14.55
CA TYR A 48 -8.36 -8.04 -14.13
C TYR A 48 -8.28 -8.08 -12.61
N LYS A 49 -8.08 -9.27 -12.01
CA LYS A 49 -7.95 -9.37 -10.55
C LYS A 49 -6.67 -8.73 -10.04
N ASN A 50 -5.54 -9.10 -10.63
CA ASN A 50 -4.23 -8.59 -10.27
C ASN A 50 -3.28 -8.74 -11.47
N PRO A 51 -2.92 -7.65 -12.18
CA PRO A 51 -2.01 -7.70 -13.31
C PRO A 51 -0.53 -7.87 -12.91
N GLY A 52 -0.21 -8.03 -11.63
CA GLY A 52 1.17 -8.05 -11.15
C GLY A 52 1.78 -6.63 -11.13
N CYS A 53 3.09 -6.56 -11.33
CA CYS A 53 3.83 -5.31 -11.47
C CYS A 53 4.13 -5.01 -12.93
N ILE A 54 3.76 -3.82 -13.40
CA ILE A 54 4.06 -3.32 -14.75
C ILE A 54 4.64 -1.92 -14.57
N ASP A 55 5.88 -1.73 -15.02
CA ASP A 55 6.63 -0.46 -14.94
C ASP A 55 6.70 0.14 -13.51
N GLY A 56 6.93 -0.72 -12.51
CA GLY A 56 7.02 -0.31 -11.10
C GLY A 56 5.67 -0.03 -10.42
N VAL A 57 4.56 -0.22 -11.13
CA VAL A 57 3.20 -0.06 -10.61
C VAL A 57 2.59 -1.45 -10.38
N CYS A 58 2.20 -1.75 -9.14
CA CYS A 58 1.89 -3.12 -8.74
C CYS A 58 0.45 -3.32 -8.27
N GLY A 59 -0.07 -4.52 -8.52
CA GLY A 59 -1.22 -5.05 -7.82
C GLY A 59 -2.60 -4.66 -8.37
N PRO A 60 -3.67 -5.11 -7.68
CA PRO A 60 -5.06 -4.82 -8.01
C PRO A 60 -5.40 -3.32 -7.97
N TYR A 61 -4.62 -2.56 -7.21
CA TYR A 61 -4.82 -1.14 -6.97
C TYR A 61 -3.75 -0.29 -7.65
N ARG A 62 -2.91 -0.87 -8.53
CA ARG A 62 -1.88 -0.13 -9.28
C ARG A 62 -1.08 0.83 -8.37
N ILE A 63 -0.57 0.30 -7.26
CA ILE A 63 0.14 1.05 -6.22
C ILE A 63 1.58 1.28 -6.67
N ILE A 64 2.02 2.53 -6.59
CA ILE A 64 3.42 2.94 -6.76
C ILE A 64 4.19 2.91 -5.43
N PRO A 65 5.53 2.84 -5.45
CA PRO A 65 6.34 2.85 -4.24
C PRO A 65 6.02 3.99 -3.26
N GLN A 66 5.83 5.22 -3.75
CA GLN A 66 5.54 6.39 -2.91
C GLN A 66 4.17 6.28 -2.23
N TYR A 67 3.20 5.65 -2.89
CA TYR A 67 1.89 5.36 -2.30
C TYR A 67 2.04 4.33 -1.17
N TYR A 68 2.84 3.29 -1.40
CA TYR A 68 3.12 2.26 -0.40
C TYR A 68 3.86 2.81 0.83
N ALA A 69 4.82 3.71 0.62
CA ALA A 69 5.43 4.47 1.71
C ALA A 69 4.40 5.33 2.46
N GLY A 70 3.49 5.95 1.69
CA GLY A 70 2.34 6.69 2.21
C GLY A 70 1.42 5.86 3.13
N CYS A 71 1.33 4.55 2.93
CA CYS A 71 0.52 3.65 3.75
C CYS A 71 1.28 2.97 4.90
N HIS A 72 2.50 3.42 5.22
CA HIS A 72 3.40 2.89 6.26
C HIS A 72 3.97 1.50 5.95
N CYS A 73 4.12 1.16 4.67
CA CYS A 73 4.78 -0.07 4.24
C CYS A 73 4.24 -1.36 4.92
N PRO A 74 2.93 -1.64 4.82
CA PRO A 74 2.34 -2.85 5.38
C PRO A 74 2.90 -4.09 4.69
N THR A 75 3.09 -5.13 5.47
CA THR A 75 3.61 -6.44 5.05
C THR A 75 2.45 -7.43 4.95
N ILE A 76 2.64 -8.56 4.25
CA ILE A 76 1.58 -9.55 4.03
C ILE A 76 1.01 -10.12 5.34
N ASN A 77 1.85 -10.25 6.37
CA ASN A 77 1.53 -10.72 7.72
C ASN A 77 0.85 -9.66 8.62
N GLY A 78 0.45 -8.50 8.07
CA GLY A 78 -0.34 -7.50 8.81
C GLY A 78 0.48 -6.61 9.74
N ARG A 79 1.80 -6.73 9.71
CA ARG A 79 2.75 -5.80 10.37
C ARG A 79 3.20 -4.73 9.38
N CYS A 80 3.89 -3.70 9.85
CA CYS A 80 4.44 -2.66 8.98
C CYS A 80 5.96 -2.64 9.09
N LEU A 81 6.65 -2.26 8.01
CA LEU A 81 8.08 -1.95 8.13
C LEU A 81 8.25 -0.76 9.09
N LYS A 82 9.36 -0.76 9.82
CA LYS A 82 9.75 0.43 10.56
C LYS A 82 9.90 1.63 9.63
N PRO A 83 9.58 2.87 10.08
CA PRO A 83 9.60 4.05 9.21
C PRO A 83 10.93 4.26 8.46
N GLU A 84 12.06 3.99 9.11
CA GLU A 84 13.39 4.10 8.53
C GLU A 84 13.71 3.06 7.44
N LEU A 85 12.91 1.99 7.35
CA LEU A 85 13.00 0.96 6.31
C LEU A 85 11.92 1.14 5.24
N CYS A 86 11.06 2.15 5.38
CA CYS A 86 9.96 2.45 4.48
C CYS A 86 10.44 3.40 3.36
N ASP A 87 11.62 3.09 2.79
CA ASP A 87 12.34 3.87 1.80
C ASP A 87 12.65 3.00 0.57
N GLU A 88 12.50 3.57 -0.62
CA GLU A 88 12.61 2.82 -1.89
C GLU A 88 14.00 2.23 -2.13
N GLU A 89 15.06 2.74 -1.51
CA GLU A 89 16.40 2.20 -1.63
C GLU A 89 16.64 0.98 -0.73
N CYS A 90 15.80 0.77 0.30
CA CYS A 90 15.92 -0.35 1.21
C CYS A 90 15.52 -1.69 0.54
N PRO A 91 16.36 -2.75 0.63
CA PRO A 91 16.01 -4.07 0.11
C PRO A 91 14.71 -4.64 0.69
N GLU A 92 14.48 -4.43 2.00
CA GLU A 92 13.26 -4.85 2.69
C GLU A 92 12.03 -4.15 2.12
N PHE A 93 12.14 -2.86 1.78
CA PHE A 93 11.06 -2.12 1.14
C PHE A 93 10.72 -2.75 -0.21
N LYS A 94 11.72 -2.93 -1.10
CA LYS A 94 11.50 -3.44 -2.46
C LYS A 94 10.80 -4.80 -2.42
N LYS A 95 11.25 -5.69 -1.53
CA LYS A 95 10.64 -7.00 -1.32
C LYS A 95 9.18 -6.89 -0.84
N ASN A 96 8.95 -6.19 0.27
CA ASN A 96 7.62 -6.11 0.88
C ASN A 96 6.63 -5.31 0.03
N PHE A 97 7.10 -4.33 -0.73
CA PHE A 97 6.29 -3.59 -1.70
C PHE A 97 5.67 -4.55 -2.71
N VAL A 98 6.48 -5.36 -3.39
CA VAL A 98 5.99 -6.30 -4.41
C VAL A 98 5.09 -7.38 -3.79
N GLU A 99 5.49 -7.94 -2.64
CA GLU A 99 4.70 -8.98 -1.96
C GLU A 99 3.35 -8.45 -1.47
N CYS A 100 3.33 -7.29 -0.82
CA CYS A 100 2.12 -6.71 -0.26
C CYS A 100 1.17 -6.22 -1.36
N THR A 101 1.68 -5.45 -2.33
CA THR A 101 0.81 -4.83 -3.34
C THR A 101 0.17 -5.86 -4.27
N ASN A 102 0.82 -7.01 -4.48
CA ASN A 102 0.23 -8.13 -5.23
C ASN A 102 -0.70 -9.02 -4.38
N ASN A 103 -0.69 -8.90 -3.05
CA ASN A 103 -1.63 -9.61 -2.20
C ASN A 103 -2.90 -8.77 -2.00
N GLN A 104 -4.07 -9.30 -2.36
CA GLN A 104 -5.36 -8.58 -2.28
C GLN A 104 -5.60 -7.94 -0.91
N HIS A 105 -5.45 -8.70 0.17
CA HIS A 105 -5.71 -8.20 1.52
C HIS A 105 -4.68 -7.17 1.98
N CYS A 106 -3.40 -7.38 1.66
CA CYS A 106 -2.36 -6.43 2.01
C CYS A 106 -2.48 -5.12 1.22
N ALA A 107 -2.77 -5.20 -0.07
CA ALA A 107 -3.04 -4.03 -0.91
C ALA A 107 -4.26 -3.25 -0.39
N GLN A 108 -5.34 -3.93 0.00
CA GLN A 108 -6.51 -3.29 0.62
C GLN A 108 -6.17 -2.59 1.95
N ARG A 109 -5.36 -3.22 2.81
CA ARG A 109 -4.83 -2.56 4.02
C ARG A 109 -4.02 -1.32 3.67
N CYS A 110 -3.13 -1.40 2.68
CA CYS A 110 -2.35 -0.25 2.24
C CYS A 110 -3.24 0.89 1.75
N VAL A 111 -4.22 0.61 0.88
CA VAL A 111 -5.16 1.64 0.39
C VAL A 111 -5.94 2.27 1.55
N THR A 112 -6.42 1.46 2.49
CA THR A 112 -7.20 1.95 3.64
C THR A 112 -6.35 2.79 4.59
N ALA A 113 -5.12 2.35 4.90
CA ALA A 113 -4.17 3.10 5.72
C ALA A 113 -3.74 4.42 5.06
N TYR A 114 -3.54 4.42 3.74
CA TYR A 114 -3.29 5.64 2.97
C TYR A 114 -4.46 6.62 3.07
N GLN A 115 -5.68 6.13 2.87
CA GLN A 115 -6.89 6.95 2.98
C GLN A 115 -7.04 7.56 4.38
N LYS A 116 -6.74 6.79 5.43
CA LYS A 116 -6.76 7.28 6.80
C LYS A 116 -5.70 8.36 7.05
N ARG A 117 -4.46 8.12 6.61
CA ARG A 117 -3.36 9.09 6.77
C ARG A 117 -3.67 10.43 6.14
N TYR A 118 -4.27 10.42 4.94
CA TYR A 118 -4.56 11.63 4.17
C TYR A 118 -6.02 12.05 4.23
N GLU A 119 -6.79 11.60 5.22
CA GLU A 119 -8.24 11.82 5.31
C GLU A 119 -8.64 13.30 5.15
N LYS A 120 -7.89 14.20 5.78
CA LYS A 120 -8.13 15.66 5.73
C LYS A 120 -7.90 16.24 4.33
N GLN A 121 -6.88 15.75 3.61
CA GLN A 121 -6.60 16.16 2.24
C GLN A 121 -7.65 15.57 1.28
N ILE A 122 -8.02 14.31 1.48
CA ILE A 122 -9.00 13.60 0.66
C ILE A 122 -10.36 14.29 0.69
N LYS A 123 -10.77 14.84 1.83
CA LYS A 123 -12.01 15.62 1.96
C LYS A 123 -12.09 16.84 1.01
N LYS A 124 -10.96 17.33 0.52
CA LYS A 124 -10.88 18.48 -0.40
C LYS A 124 -10.82 18.06 -1.88
N CYS A 125 -10.74 16.77 -2.18
CA CYS A 125 -10.66 16.27 -3.55
C CYS A 125 -11.97 16.47 -4.31
N ARG A 126 -11.88 16.40 -5.64
CA ARG A 126 -13.05 16.36 -6.51
C ARG A 126 -13.84 15.06 -6.29
N GLY A 127 -15.16 15.15 -6.37
CA GLY A 127 -16.08 14.03 -6.20
C GLY A 127 -17.24 14.37 -5.26
N GLU A 128 -18.45 13.98 -5.67
CA GLU A 128 -19.68 14.21 -4.91
C GLU A 128 -19.80 13.28 -3.70
N THR A 129 -19.19 12.10 -3.77
CA THR A 129 -19.17 11.10 -2.70
C THR A 129 -17.77 10.93 -2.14
N ASP A 130 -17.65 10.48 -0.89
CA ASP A 130 -16.35 10.19 -0.28
C ASP A 130 -15.57 9.12 -1.06
N CYS A 131 -16.26 8.15 -1.67
CA CYS A 131 -15.60 7.17 -2.51
C CYS A 131 -15.05 7.77 -3.81
N ALA A 132 -15.79 8.70 -4.44
CA ALA A 132 -15.29 9.41 -5.61
C ALA A 132 -14.08 10.31 -5.25
N ARG A 133 -14.09 10.95 -4.08
CA ARG A 133 -12.93 11.71 -3.57
C ARG A 133 -11.71 10.81 -3.37
N LYS A 134 -11.91 9.62 -2.81
CA LYS A 134 -10.87 8.59 -2.68
C LYS A 134 -10.33 8.15 -4.04
N LEU A 135 -11.15 8.05 -5.09
CA LEU A 135 -10.69 7.76 -6.45
C LEU A 135 -9.74 8.85 -6.97
N HIS A 136 -10.14 10.12 -6.86
CA HIS A 136 -9.28 11.23 -7.29
C HIS A 136 -7.96 11.26 -6.53
N ALA A 137 -7.99 11.07 -5.22
CA ALA A 137 -6.78 10.98 -4.39
C ALA A 137 -5.90 9.79 -4.75
N HIS A 138 -6.50 8.66 -5.12
CA HIS A 138 -5.76 7.48 -5.51
C HIS A 138 -5.01 7.67 -6.84
N VAL A 139 -5.65 8.33 -7.81
CA VAL A 139 -5.06 8.58 -9.14
C VAL A 139 -4.04 9.73 -9.13
N LEU A 140 -4.33 10.82 -8.42
CA LEU A 140 -3.53 12.06 -8.48
C LEU A 140 -2.64 12.28 -7.25
N GLY A 141 -2.76 11.43 -6.23
CA GLY A 141 -2.21 11.69 -4.90
C GLY A 141 -3.09 12.64 -4.09
N PRO A 142 -2.85 12.78 -2.78
CA PRO A 142 -3.77 13.42 -1.86
C PRO A 142 -3.72 14.95 -1.94
N PHE A 143 -2.63 15.52 -2.47
CA PHE A 143 -2.41 16.96 -2.52
C PHE A 143 -2.80 17.59 -3.88
N ASN A 144 -2.96 16.79 -4.93
CA ASN A 144 -3.28 17.26 -6.29
C ASN A 144 -4.65 16.75 -6.79
N CYS A 145 -5.48 16.20 -5.90
CA CYS A 145 -6.71 15.49 -6.22
C CYS A 145 -7.93 16.37 -6.58
N THR A 146 -7.74 17.67 -6.77
CA THR A 146 -8.77 18.58 -7.30
C THR A 146 -8.76 18.61 -8.83
N GLY A 147 -7.70 18.10 -9.46
CA GLY A 147 -7.56 18.00 -10.91
C GLY A 147 -8.51 16.98 -11.55
N GLU A 148 -8.57 17.04 -12.88
CA GLU A 148 -9.31 16.06 -13.67
C GLU A 148 -8.52 14.74 -13.77
N ILE A 149 -9.23 13.62 -13.67
CA ILE A 149 -8.67 12.29 -13.94
C ILE A 149 -9.15 11.81 -15.30
N HIS A 150 -8.36 10.96 -15.95
CA HIS A 150 -8.71 10.43 -17.26
C HIS A 150 -10.10 9.78 -17.25
N PRO A 151 -10.99 10.05 -18.23
CA PRO A 151 -12.38 9.57 -18.23
C PRO A 151 -12.53 8.05 -18.07
N THR A 152 -11.55 7.28 -18.53
CA THR A 152 -11.50 5.81 -18.36
C THR A 152 -11.61 5.39 -16.89
N PHE A 153 -10.95 6.09 -15.96
CA PHE A 153 -11.03 5.77 -14.53
C PHE A 153 -12.44 5.97 -14.00
N LEU A 154 -13.09 7.08 -14.35
CA LEU A 154 -14.47 7.38 -13.96
C LEU A 154 -15.46 6.39 -14.55
N LYS A 155 -15.30 6.06 -15.85
CA LYS A 155 -16.13 5.06 -16.53
C LYS A 155 -16.07 3.73 -15.79
N ARG A 156 -14.88 3.19 -15.54
CA ARG A 156 -14.68 1.91 -14.84
C ARG A 156 -15.19 1.96 -13.40
N PHE A 157 -14.93 3.05 -12.67
CA PHE A 157 -15.40 3.25 -11.31
C PHE A 157 -16.93 3.19 -11.16
N ASN A 158 -17.66 3.71 -12.15
CA ASN A 158 -19.12 3.77 -12.15
C ASN A 158 -19.80 2.54 -12.76
N SER A 159 -19.06 1.69 -13.47
CA SER A 159 -19.65 0.59 -14.22
C SER A 159 -19.96 -0.60 -13.32
N ALA A 160 -21.21 -0.73 -12.86
CA ALA A 160 -21.67 -1.89 -12.10
C ALA A 160 -21.69 -3.18 -12.96
N ASP A 161 -21.91 -3.03 -14.27
CA ASP A 161 -22.14 -4.15 -15.19
C ASP A 161 -20.86 -4.70 -15.84
N LEU A 162 -19.74 -3.98 -15.75
CA LEU A 162 -18.53 -4.34 -16.52
C LEU A 162 -17.81 -5.58 -15.98
N CYS A 163 -17.97 -5.96 -14.70
CA CYS A 163 -17.23 -7.08 -14.12
C CYS A 163 -18.09 -7.91 -13.13
N PRO A 164 -19.04 -8.73 -13.63
CA PRO A 164 -19.87 -9.59 -12.79
C PRO A 164 -19.00 -10.57 -11.98
N CYS A 165 -19.38 -10.77 -10.71
CA CYS A 165 -18.63 -11.53 -9.71
C CYS A 165 -18.31 -12.99 -10.09
N GLU A 166 -18.91 -13.52 -11.16
CA GLU A 166 -18.87 -14.93 -11.54
C GLU A 166 -17.81 -15.28 -12.60
N THR A 167 -17.13 -14.31 -13.22
CA THR A 167 -16.22 -14.60 -14.37
C THR A 167 -14.74 -14.69 -14.00
N TYR A 168 -14.47 -15.05 -12.76
CA TYR A 168 -13.20 -14.83 -12.09
C TYR A 168 -12.34 -16.09 -11.94
N GLU A 169 -12.53 -17.09 -12.80
CA GLU A 169 -11.61 -18.22 -12.93
C GLU A 169 -11.07 -18.28 -14.36
N LYS A 170 -9.81 -17.86 -14.50
CA LYS A 170 -8.77 -18.51 -15.32
C LYS A 170 -7.43 -17.82 -15.06
#